data_AF-A0A5R9A6C0-F1
#
_entry.id   AF-A0A5R9A6C0-F1
#
_cell.length_a   1.000
_cell.length_b   1.000
_cell.length_c   1.000
_cell.angle_alpha   90.00
_cell.angle_beta   90.00
_cell.angle_gamma   90.00
#
_symmetry.space_group_name_H-M   'P 1'
#
loop_
_entity.id
_entity.type
_entity.pdbx_description
1 polymer ?
#
loop_
_entity_poly.entity_id
_entity_poly.type
_entity_poly.pdbx_seq_one_letter_code
_entity_poly.pdbx_strand_id
1 'polypeptide(L)'
;MSSCRDTAIEHLSHLFTDYRPQFFNRPDGTVLINLRNARGKRLISRVIQQEEQSSAVLLNNLVERIRRDLMTIEGPLEEDNVDWFLKRIELQTFVPVNPTHRPRKVVVAGARLRALSGK
;
A
#
# COMPACT_ATOMS: atom_id res chain seq x y z
N MET A 1 5.51 -14.45 -24.74
CA MET A 1 4.72 -13.28 -24.28
C MET A 1 4.96 -13.14 -22.79
N SER A 2 5.42 -11.99 -22.31
CA SER A 2 5.61 -11.76 -20.87
C SER A 2 4.25 -11.69 -20.17
N SER A 3 4.10 -12.35 -19.03
CA SER A 3 2.89 -12.27 -18.21
C SER A 3 2.73 -10.87 -17.64
N CYS A 4 1.49 -10.37 -17.47
CA CYS A 4 1.24 -9.09 -16.77
C CYS A 4 1.94 -9.05 -15.40
N ARG A 5 2.00 -10.19 -14.72
CA ARG A 5 2.73 -10.37 -13.46
C ARG A 5 4.22 -10.08 -13.62
N ASP A 6 4.85 -10.65 -14.63
CA ASP A 6 6.30 -10.58 -14.82
C ASP A 6 6.69 -9.13 -15.19
N THR A 7 5.88 -8.47 -16.03
CA THR A 7 6.00 -7.02 -16.31
C THR A 7 5.85 -6.16 -15.05
N ALA A 8 4.88 -6.47 -14.18
CA ALA A 8 4.69 -5.74 -12.92
C ALA A 8 5.87 -5.93 -11.95
N ILE A 9 6.39 -7.16 -11.83
CA ILE A 9 7.58 -7.46 -11.02
C ILE A 9 8.80 -6.71 -11.54
N GLU A 10 9.03 -6.72 -12.85
CA GLU A 10 10.14 -5.99 -13.48
C GLU A 10 10.04 -4.49 -13.21
N HIS A 11 8.86 -3.91 -13.40
CA HIS A 11 8.62 -2.49 -13.14
C HIS A 11 8.90 -2.11 -11.68
N LEU A 12 8.36 -2.87 -10.72
CA LEU A 12 8.56 -2.64 -9.29
C LEU A 12 10.02 -2.86 -8.87
N SER A 13 10.72 -3.79 -9.50
CA SER A 13 12.15 -4.05 -9.24
C SER A 13 13.01 -2.83 -9.59
N HIS A 14 12.71 -2.19 -10.73
CA HIS A 14 13.40 -0.96 -11.14
C HIS A 14 13.10 0.21 -10.21
N LEU A 15 11.84 0.39 -9.82
CA LEU A 15 11.42 1.53 -8.99
C LEU A 15 11.93 1.48 -7.54
N PHE A 16 12.07 0.28 -6.97
CA PHE A 16 12.46 0.10 -5.58
C PHE A 16 13.85 -0.52 -5.42
N THR A 17 14.76 -0.26 -6.38
CA THR A 17 16.13 -0.80 -6.38
C THR A 17 16.89 -0.53 -5.06
N ASP A 18 16.69 0.64 -4.47
CA ASP A 18 17.31 1.04 -3.19
C ASP A 18 16.87 0.17 -1.99
N TYR A 19 15.77 -0.58 -2.15
CA TYR A 19 15.12 -1.35 -1.11
C TYR A 19 15.17 -2.87 -1.32
N ARG A 20 16.11 -3.37 -2.14
CA ARG A 20 16.38 -4.82 -2.34
C ARG A 20 15.08 -5.65 -2.43
N PRO A 21 14.23 -5.41 -3.43
CA PRO A 21 12.90 -5.97 -3.48
C PRO A 21 12.96 -7.50 -3.65
N GLN A 22 12.16 -8.22 -2.86
CA GLN A 22 12.00 -9.67 -2.95
C GLN A 22 10.55 -10.03 -3.26
N PHE A 23 10.34 -10.84 -4.29
CA PHE A 23 9.01 -11.20 -4.79
C PHE A 23 8.71 -12.67 -4.54
N PHE A 24 7.49 -12.95 -4.10
CA PHE A 24 7.00 -14.31 -3.88
C PHE A 24 5.64 -14.47 -4.55
N ASN A 25 5.56 -15.45 -5.44
CA ASN A 25 4.30 -15.83 -6.07
C ASN A 25 3.41 -16.54 -5.05
N ARG A 26 2.14 -16.17 -5.00
CA ARG A 26 1.15 -16.81 -4.14
C ARG A 26 0.21 -17.71 -4.96
N PRO A 27 -0.34 -18.78 -4.36
CA PRO A 27 -1.25 -19.69 -5.06
C PRO A 27 -2.55 -19.03 -5.56
N ASP A 28 -2.94 -17.90 -4.96
CA ASP A 28 -4.09 -17.09 -5.34
C ASP A 28 -3.81 -16.15 -6.53
N GLY A 29 -2.66 -16.30 -7.20
CA GLY A 29 -2.23 -15.47 -8.33
C GLY A 29 -1.76 -14.05 -7.94
N THR A 30 -1.78 -13.71 -6.65
CA THR A 30 -1.19 -12.45 -6.14
C THR A 30 0.32 -12.58 -6.00
N VAL A 31 1.00 -11.43 -5.87
CA VAL A 31 2.45 -11.40 -5.61
C VAL A 31 2.71 -10.69 -4.29
N LEU A 32 3.55 -11.26 -3.42
CA LEU A 32 4.05 -10.59 -2.23
C LEU A 32 5.37 -9.90 -2.55
N ILE A 33 5.47 -8.60 -2.29
CA ILE A 33 6.73 -7.85 -2.31
C ILE A 33 7.19 -7.58 -0.87
N ASN A 34 8.45 -7.91 -0.60
CA ASN A 34 9.15 -7.52 0.62
C ASN A 34 10.25 -6.52 0.28
N LEU A 35 10.24 -5.37 0.95
CA LEU A 35 11.28 -4.35 0.81
C LEU A 35 12.18 -4.34 2.05
N ARG A 36 13.50 -4.28 1.82
CA ARG A 36 14.54 -4.34 2.85
C ARG A 36 15.55 -3.22 2.66
N ASN A 37 16.02 -2.62 3.75
CA ASN A 37 17.11 -1.66 3.66
C ASN A 37 18.46 -2.32 3.33
N ALA A 38 19.50 -1.52 3.15
CA ALA A 38 20.87 -1.99 2.87
C ALA A 38 21.44 -2.96 3.93
N ARG A 39 20.94 -2.88 5.18
CA ARG A 39 21.32 -3.79 6.28
C ARG A 39 20.50 -5.09 6.31
N GLY A 40 19.60 -5.30 5.34
CA GLY A 40 18.74 -6.48 5.26
C GLY A 40 17.51 -6.45 6.18
N LYS A 41 17.31 -5.38 6.97
CA LYS A 41 16.11 -5.20 7.81
C LYS A 41 14.91 -5.01 6.89
N ARG A 42 13.86 -5.81 7.11
CA ARG A 42 12.58 -5.66 6.40
C ARG A 42 11.90 -4.36 6.83
N LEU A 43 11.55 -3.52 5.86
CA LEU A 43 10.83 -2.27 6.06
C LEU A 43 9.32 -2.51 5.92
N ILE A 44 8.87 -3.00 4.77
CA ILE A 44 7.47 -3.35 4.51
C ILE A 44 7.31 -4.69 3.81
N SER A 45 6.08 -5.19 3.88
CA SER A 45 5.57 -6.30 3.09
C SER A 45 4.22 -5.88 2.51
N ARG A 46 4.04 -6.03 1.19
CA ARG A 46 2.80 -5.65 0.51
C ARG A 46 2.36 -6.74 -0.47
N VAL A 47 1.06 -6.98 -0.53
CA VAL A 47 0.45 -7.87 -1.52
C VAL A 47 0.05 -7.03 -2.72
N ILE A 48 0.43 -7.50 -3.90
CA ILE A 48 0.10 -6.95 -5.21
C ILE A 48 -1.02 -7.81 -5.78
N GLN A 49 -2.21 -7.22 -5.88
CA GLN A 49 -3.41 -7.90 -6.38
C GLN A 49 -3.31 -8.16 -7.89
N GLN A 50 -4.10 -9.10 -8.42
CA GLN A 50 -4.07 -9.43 -9.86
C GLN A 50 -4.50 -8.23 -10.71
N GLU A 51 -5.43 -7.42 -10.22
CA GLU A 51 -5.91 -6.21 -10.86
C GLU A 51 -4.81 -5.12 -10.90
N GLU A 52 -3.97 -5.05 -9.87
CA GLU A 52 -2.81 -4.15 -9.84
C GLU A 52 -1.71 -4.62 -10.80
N GLN A 53 -1.54 -5.93 -10.99
CA GLN A 53 -0.58 -6.48 -11.96
C GLN A 53 -0.97 -6.19 -13.42
N SER A 54 -2.27 -6.06 -13.70
CA SER A 54 -2.83 -5.92 -15.05
C SER A 54 -3.19 -4.48 -15.43
N SER A 55 -3.24 -3.55 -14.47
CA SER A 55 -3.61 -2.15 -14.69
C SER A 55 -2.48 -1.20 -14.29
N ALA A 56 -1.94 -0.46 -15.27
CA ALA A 56 -0.89 0.52 -15.05
C ALA A 56 -1.30 1.62 -14.03
N VAL A 57 -2.57 2.05 -14.07
CA VAL A 57 -3.10 3.06 -13.13
C VAL A 57 -3.10 2.51 -11.71
N LEU A 58 -3.55 1.28 -11.51
CA LEU A 58 -3.62 0.64 -10.20
C LEU A 58 -2.22 0.31 -9.67
N LEU A 59 -1.31 -0.13 -10.54
CA LEU A 59 0.09 -0.36 -10.20
C LEU A 59 0.77 0.94 -9.75
N ASN A 60 0.54 2.04 -10.47
CA ASN A 60 1.07 3.35 -10.08
C ASN A 60 0.50 3.81 -8.73
N ASN A 61 -0.81 3.65 -8.50
CA ASN A 61 -1.42 3.94 -7.21
C ASN A 61 -0.81 3.09 -6.09
N LEU A 62 -0.49 1.82 -6.35
CA LEU A 62 0.22 0.97 -5.40
C LEU A 62 1.63 1.50 -5.10
N VAL A 63 2.39 1.87 -6.12
CA VAL A 63 3.74 2.47 -5.98
C VAL A 63 3.70 3.68 -5.06
N GLU A 64 2.76 4.59 -5.28
CA GLU A 64 2.61 5.81 -4.48
C GLU A 64 2.28 5.48 -3.01
N ARG A 65 1.48 4.45 -2.74
CA ARG A 65 1.23 3.98 -1.35
C ARG A 65 2.47 3.38 -0.71
N ILE A 66 3.21 2.54 -1.44
CA ILE A 66 4.46 1.95 -0.97
C ILE A 66 5.46 3.06 -0.61
N ARG A 67 5.57 4.12 -1.43
CA ARG A 67 6.43 5.28 -1.14
C ARG A 67 6.04 6.00 0.15
N ARG A 68 4.74 6.25 0.36
CA ARG A 68 4.24 6.85 1.62
C ARG A 68 4.50 5.98 2.85
N ASP A 69 4.33 4.66 2.71
CA ASP A 69 4.66 3.74 3.80
C ASP A 69 6.15 3.84 4.15
N LEU A 70 7.02 3.86 3.14
CA LEU A 70 8.46 3.99 3.34
C LEU A 70 8.85 5.32 4.01
N MET A 71 8.20 6.43 3.65
CA MET A 71 8.42 7.75 4.28
C MET A 71 8.06 7.78 5.77
N THR A 72 7.17 6.90 6.22
CA THR A 72 6.66 6.89 7.61
C THR A 72 7.22 5.74 8.45
N ILE A 73 8.13 4.94 7.91
CA ILE A 73 8.70 3.77 8.59
C ILE A 73 9.77 4.13 9.62
N GLU A 74 10.64 5.10 9.33
CA GLU A 74 11.76 5.46 10.21
C GLU A 74 11.63 6.93 10.64
N GLY A 75 10.81 7.17 11.67
CA GLY A 75 10.76 8.47 12.34
C GLY A 75 9.49 9.29 12.09
N PRO A 76 9.43 10.50 12.65
CA PRO A 76 8.35 11.44 12.35
C PRO A 76 8.34 11.80 10.87
N LEU A 77 7.17 12.21 10.37
CA LEU A 77 7.04 12.69 9.00
C LEU A 77 7.78 14.02 8.86
N GLU A 78 8.82 14.05 8.02
CA GLU A 78 9.53 15.30 7.69
C GLU A 78 8.62 16.27 6.93
N GLU A 79 8.80 17.59 7.13
CA GLU A 79 7.97 18.63 6.51
C GLU A 79 7.94 18.53 4.98
N ASP A 80 9.09 18.21 4.37
CA ASP A 80 9.23 18.01 2.91
C ASP A 80 8.36 16.86 2.36
N ASN A 81 7.95 15.93 3.23
CA ASN A 81 7.12 14.80 2.83
C ASN A 81 5.61 15.10 2.94
N VAL A 82 5.18 16.22 3.53
CA VAL A 82 3.76 16.51 3.80
C VAL A 82 2.94 16.56 2.51
N ASP A 83 3.45 17.20 1.46
CA ASP A 83 2.78 17.31 0.16
C ASP A 83 2.51 15.94 -0.48
N TRP A 84 3.37 14.96 -0.21
CA TRP A 84 3.15 13.60 -0.67
C TRP A 84 1.92 12.97 -0.07
N PHE A 85 1.47 13.38 1.12
CA PHE A 85 0.26 12.88 1.79
C PHE A 85 -1.01 13.62 1.35
N LEU A 86 -0.88 14.84 0.81
CA LEU A 86 -2.02 15.62 0.29
C LEU A 86 -2.55 15.07 -1.04
N LYS A 87 -1.74 14.35 -1.82
CA LYS A 87 -2.20 13.74 -3.08
C LYS A 87 -3.34 12.75 -2.83
N ARG A 88 -4.38 12.78 -3.67
CA ARG A 88 -5.45 11.78 -3.58
C ARG A 88 -4.97 10.49 -4.25
N ILE A 89 -4.76 9.44 -3.46
CA ILE A 89 -4.49 8.11 -3.99
C ILE A 89 -5.74 7.26 -3.79
N GLU A 90 -6.27 6.73 -4.90
CA GLU A 90 -7.41 5.83 -4.83
C GLU A 90 -6.98 4.49 -4.22
N LEU A 91 -7.69 4.10 -3.18
CA LEU A 91 -7.53 2.81 -2.54
C LEU A 91 -8.54 1.84 -3.16
N GLN A 92 -8.06 0.73 -3.72
CA GLN A 92 -8.93 -0.31 -4.28
C GLN A 92 -9.93 -0.86 -3.25
N THR A 93 -9.54 -0.85 -1.98
CA THR A 93 -10.37 -1.21 -0.83
C THR A 93 -11.29 -0.07 -0.39
N PHE A 94 -11.63 0.88 -1.25
CA PHE A 94 -12.62 1.94 -1.00
C PHE A 94 -13.48 2.25 -2.22
N VAL A 95 -13.39 1.42 -3.27
CA VAL A 95 -14.30 1.51 -4.42
C VAL A 95 -15.68 1.05 -3.93
N PRO A 96 -16.71 1.93 -3.97
CA PRO A 96 -18.07 1.51 -3.69
C PRO A 96 -18.39 0.30 -4.60
N VAL A 97 -19.05 -0.73 -4.08
CA VAL A 97 -19.39 -2.00 -4.77
C VAL A 97 -18.34 -3.14 -4.65
N ASN A 98 -17.15 -2.92 -4.06
CA ASN A 98 -16.22 -4.05 -3.85
C ASN A 98 -16.75 -5.03 -2.75
N PRO A 99 -17.02 -6.32 -3.08
CA PRO A 99 -17.66 -7.28 -2.17
C PRO A 99 -16.77 -7.71 -0.99
N THR A 100 -15.46 -7.47 -1.04
CA THR A 100 -14.55 -7.77 0.08
C THR A 100 -14.65 -6.77 1.23
N HIS A 101 -15.41 -5.69 1.05
CA HIS A 101 -15.72 -4.77 2.12
C HIS A 101 -16.65 -5.42 3.14
N ARG A 102 -16.08 -5.83 4.28
CA ARG A 102 -16.88 -5.79 5.50
C ARG A 102 -17.33 -4.34 5.67
N PRO A 103 -18.64 -4.04 5.75
CA PRO A 103 -19.09 -2.70 6.07
C PRO A 103 -18.38 -2.26 7.34
N ARG A 104 -17.61 -1.17 7.25
CA ARG A 104 -17.00 -0.58 8.43
C ARG A 104 -18.15 -0.14 9.31
N LYS A 105 -18.35 -0.84 10.44
CA LYS A 105 -19.11 -0.28 11.55
C LYS A 105 -18.31 0.93 12.00
N VAL A 106 -18.72 2.12 11.57
CA VAL A 106 -18.19 3.38 12.12
C VAL A 106 -18.59 3.37 13.58
N VAL A 107 -17.70 2.86 14.44
CA VAL A 107 -17.90 2.98 15.87
C VAL A 107 -17.62 4.44 16.15
N VAL A 108 -18.69 5.21 16.32
CA VAL A 108 -18.64 6.63 16.67
C VAL A 108 -18.14 6.75 18.12
N ALA A 109 -16.88 6.39 18.36
CA ALA A 109 -16.22 6.52 19.64
C ALA A 109 -16.31 7.96 20.13
N GLY A 110 -16.25 8.94 19.22
CA GLY A 110 -16.43 10.35 19.52
C GLY A 110 -17.81 10.71 20.10
N ALA A 111 -18.90 10.05 19.68
CA ALA A 111 -20.23 10.33 20.23
C ALA A 111 -20.40 9.71 21.62
N ARG A 112 -19.87 8.49 21.82
CA ARG A 112 -19.84 7.84 23.14
C ARG A 112 -18.96 8.59 24.14
N LEU A 113 -17.79 9.07 23.71
CA LEU A 113 -16.87 9.86 24.54
C LEU A 113 -17.46 11.23 24.91
N ARG A 114 -18.14 11.91 23.97
CA ARG A 114 -18.85 13.17 24.26
C ARG A 114 -20.02 12.98 25.22
N ALA A 115 -20.75 11.86 25.13
CA ALA A 115 -21.81 11.52 26.06
C ALA A 115 -21.30 11.16 27.47
N LEU A 116 -20.07 10.63 27.57
CA LEU A 116 -19.42 10.31 28.86
C LEU A 116 -18.75 11.53 29.51
N SER A 117 -18.30 12.51 28.71
CA SER A 117 -17.66 13.74 29.19
C SER A 117 -18.65 14.81 29.68
N GLY A 118 -19.96 14.58 29.52
CA GLY A 118 -21.03 15.51 29.94
C GLY A 118 -21.70 15.14 31.27
N LYS A 119 -21.07 14.30 32.10
CA LYS A 119 -21.51 13.99 33.47
C LYS A 119 -20.55 14.60 34.48
#